data_AF-A0A9N9HDN3-F1
#
_entry.id   AF-A0A9N9HDN3-F1
#
_cell.length_a   1.000
_cell.length_b   1.000
_cell.length_c   1.000
_cell.angle_alpha   90.00
_cell.angle_beta   90.00
_cell.angle_gamma   90.00
#
_symmetry.space_group_name_H-M   'P 1'
#
loop_
_entity.id
_entity.type
_entity.pdbx_description
1 polymer ?
#
loop_
_entity_poly.entity_id
_entity_poly.type
_entity_poly.pdbx_seq_one_letter_code
_entity_poly.pdbx_strand_id
1 'polypeptide(L)'
;MGETKSVQMQNIYFGLGNEPGVLKFAPTGLGWKTPETDKVVTASSEEFKKIQWLRVARNYQLRIQLKNGNVMKFDGFIKDDYDTLKDLIRANFKLNLETKELSVKGWNWGKTEFQGSQLLFNVGNKTMFELPLNQVANTSLANKNEVGIEFMQPEQMDEDAQRKGKRHTTHELVEMRFFIPGTTLVKSGEDGETSQVDKENETEEMEERSAAAIFHDTVKELADLGQ
;
A
#
# COMPACT_ATOMS: atom_id res chain seq x y z
N MET A 1 -13.42 6.41 34.59
CA MET A 1 -14.07 5.73 33.46
C MET A 1 -14.00 6.69 32.29
N GLY A 2 -13.13 6.45 31.30
CA GLY A 2 -12.96 7.40 30.19
C GLY A 2 -14.15 7.32 29.25
N GLU A 3 -14.76 8.47 28.91
CA GLU A 3 -15.87 8.55 27.97
C GLU A 3 -15.51 7.88 26.63
N THR A 4 -16.28 6.88 26.25
CA THR A 4 -16.22 6.24 24.95
C THR A 4 -16.75 7.21 23.90
N LYS A 5 -15.87 7.62 22.97
CA LYS A 5 -16.20 8.61 21.94
C LYS A 5 -16.63 7.91 20.66
N SER A 6 -17.75 8.30 20.08
CA SER A 6 -18.09 7.94 18.69
C SER A 6 -18.01 9.18 17.82
N VAL A 7 -17.42 9.05 16.65
CA VAL A 7 -17.26 10.15 15.69
C VAL A 7 -17.66 9.64 14.32
N GLN A 8 -18.38 10.48 13.58
CA GLN A 8 -18.77 10.24 12.21
C GLN A 8 -18.18 11.32 11.32
N MET A 9 -17.57 10.90 10.22
CA MET A 9 -16.94 11.76 9.24
C MET A 9 -17.58 11.50 7.88
N GLN A 10 -17.91 12.57 7.17
CA GLN A 10 -18.50 12.52 5.84
C GLN A 10 -17.43 12.77 4.78
N ASN A 11 -17.76 12.44 3.53
CA ASN A 11 -16.87 12.66 2.38
C ASN A 11 -15.52 11.94 2.50
N ILE A 12 -15.54 10.74 3.10
CA ILE A 12 -14.36 9.89 3.26
C ILE A 12 -14.35 8.84 2.17
N TYR A 13 -13.21 8.65 1.51
CA TYR A 13 -13.03 7.64 0.47
C TYR A 13 -12.32 6.43 1.05
N PHE A 14 -12.66 5.22 0.58
CA PHE A 14 -11.99 3.99 0.99
C PHE A 14 -11.14 3.40 -0.14
N GLY A 15 -9.86 3.12 0.17
CA GLY A 15 -8.90 2.58 -0.80
C GLY A 15 -8.72 3.52 -1.99
N LEU A 16 -8.77 2.96 -3.21
CA LEU A 16 -8.71 3.71 -4.46
C LEU A 16 -10.10 4.04 -5.03
N GLY A 17 -11.16 3.86 -4.22
CA GLY A 17 -12.53 4.16 -4.64
C GLY A 17 -12.72 5.65 -4.97
N ASN A 18 -13.55 5.91 -5.96
CA ASN A 18 -13.90 7.27 -6.40
C ASN A 18 -15.20 7.79 -5.79
N GLU A 19 -15.91 6.97 -5.05
CA GLU A 19 -17.16 7.33 -4.40
C GLU A 19 -16.94 7.69 -2.92
N PRO A 20 -17.40 8.86 -2.45
CA PRO A 20 -17.32 9.22 -1.05
C PRO A 20 -18.32 8.41 -0.23
N GLY A 21 -17.94 8.15 1.01
CA GLY A 21 -18.78 7.49 1.99
C GLY A 21 -18.75 8.18 3.35
N VAL A 22 -19.43 7.54 4.29
CA VAL A 22 -19.51 7.94 5.69
C VAL A 22 -18.69 6.96 6.51
N LEU A 23 -17.63 7.47 7.16
CA LEU A 23 -16.82 6.71 8.11
C LEU A 23 -17.33 6.97 9.53
N LYS A 24 -17.59 5.91 10.28
CA LYS A 24 -17.96 5.98 11.69
C LYS A 24 -16.97 5.20 12.53
N PHE A 25 -16.41 5.87 13.53
CA PHE A 25 -15.66 5.24 14.60
C PHE A 25 -16.55 4.98 15.81
N ALA A 26 -16.40 3.79 16.37
CA ALA A 26 -17.02 3.37 17.62
C ALA A 26 -15.96 2.74 18.53
N PRO A 27 -16.25 2.52 19.82
CA PRO A 27 -15.31 1.84 20.71
C PRO A 27 -14.94 0.43 20.24
N THR A 28 -15.88 -0.26 19.59
CA THR A 28 -15.69 -1.63 19.09
C THR A 28 -14.94 -1.69 17.77
N GLY A 29 -14.72 -0.57 17.06
CA GLY A 29 -14.06 -0.57 15.76
C GLY A 29 -14.50 0.56 14.85
N LEU A 30 -14.58 0.28 13.55
CA LEU A 30 -15.04 1.24 12.56
C LEU A 30 -15.99 0.61 11.55
N GLY A 31 -16.78 1.47 10.91
CA GLY A 31 -17.59 1.13 9.75
C GLY A 31 -17.58 2.26 8.74
N TRP A 32 -17.37 1.95 7.47
CA TRP A 32 -17.48 2.87 6.35
C TRP A 32 -18.55 2.35 5.39
N LYS A 33 -19.39 3.25 4.87
CA LYS A 33 -20.38 2.91 3.85
C LYS A 33 -20.58 3.99 2.82
N THR A 34 -20.83 3.61 1.58
CA THR A 34 -21.33 4.52 0.54
C THR A 34 -22.86 4.49 0.49
N PRO A 35 -23.53 5.62 0.27
CA PRO A 35 -24.98 5.62 0.03
C PRO A 35 -25.39 5.01 -1.32
N GLU A 36 -24.50 5.04 -2.32
CA GLU A 36 -24.84 4.70 -3.71
C GLU A 36 -24.63 3.22 -4.06
N THR A 37 -23.67 2.55 -3.42
CA THR A 37 -23.30 1.16 -3.78
C THR A 37 -23.54 0.16 -2.66
N ASP A 38 -24.10 0.59 -1.51
CA ASP A 38 -24.24 -0.19 -0.28
C ASP A 38 -22.95 -0.94 0.12
N LYS A 39 -21.79 -0.46 -0.34
CA LYS A 39 -20.50 -1.08 -0.03
C LYS A 39 -20.19 -0.74 1.42
N VAL A 40 -20.19 -1.77 2.27
CA VAL A 40 -19.87 -1.64 3.69
C VAL A 40 -18.49 -2.24 3.95
N VAL A 41 -17.67 -1.49 4.68
CA VAL A 41 -16.36 -1.92 5.14
C VAL A 41 -16.32 -1.76 6.65
N THR A 42 -16.02 -2.83 7.37
CA THR A 42 -15.92 -2.82 8.82
C THR A 42 -14.59 -3.42 9.26
N ALA A 43 -14.13 -3.01 10.44
CA ALA A 43 -13.01 -3.66 11.11
C ALA A 43 -13.17 -3.54 12.63
N SER A 44 -12.87 -4.63 13.34
CA SER A 44 -12.88 -4.64 14.80
C SER A 44 -11.68 -3.87 15.33
N SER A 45 -11.88 -3.14 16.43
CA SER A 45 -10.79 -2.46 17.15
C SER A 45 -9.71 -3.43 17.64
N GLU A 46 -10.08 -4.69 17.89
CA GLU A 46 -9.15 -5.74 18.31
C GLU A 46 -8.16 -6.11 17.20
N GLU A 47 -8.49 -5.83 15.94
CA GLU A 47 -7.62 -6.09 14.80
C GLU A 47 -6.63 -4.95 14.56
N PHE A 48 -6.81 -3.78 15.17
CA PHE A 48 -5.94 -2.64 14.92
C PHE A 48 -4.56 -2.87 15.51
N LYS A 49 -3.54 -2.74 14.66
CA LYS A 49 -2.12 -2.84 15.05
C LYS A 49 -1.47 -1.47 15.09
N LYS A 50 -1.71 -0.64 14.07
CA LYS A 50 -1.06 0.65 13.90
C LYS A 50 -1.96 1.61 13.14
N ILE A 51 -1.97 2.89 13.51
CA ILE A 51 -2.74 3.92 12.81
C ILE A 51 -1.81 5.09 12.44
N GLN A 52 -1.83 5.48 11.17
CA GLN A 52 -0.99 6.54 10.62
C GLN A 52 -1.80 7.64 9.94
N TRP A 53 -1.29 8.85 10.03
CA TRP A 53 -1.79 10.06 9.39
C TRP A 53 -0.77 10.60 8.41
N LEU A 54 -1.18 10.89 7.17
CA LEU A 54 -0.28 11.39 6.14
C LEU A 54 -1.01 12.27 5.13
N ARG A 55 -0.28 13.17 4.48
CA ARG A 55 -0.78 13.99 3.37
C ARG A 55 -0.82 13.14 2.09
N VAL A 56 -1.96 13.16 1.39
CA VAL A 56 -2.16 12.50 0.08
C VAL A 56 -2.77 13.49 -0.91
N ALA A 57 -3.21 13.08 -2.11
CA ALA A 57 -3.85 14.02 -3.05
C ALA A 57 -5.16 14.61 -2.49
N ARG A 58 -6.05 13.74 -1.98
CA ARG A 58 -7.34 14.10 -1.36
C ARG A 58 -7.17 14.49 0.11
N ASN A 59 -6.55 15.64 0.36
CA ASN A 59 -6.23 16.12 1.72
C ASN A 59 -5.37 15.12 2.51
N TYR A 60 -5.87 14.60 3.63
CA TYR A 60 -5.16 13.66 4.48
C TYR A 60 -5.77 12.26 4.42
N GLN A 61 -4.91 11.28 4.65
CA GLN A 61 -5.25 9.87 4.71
C GLN A 61 -5.02 9.34 6.12
N LEU A 62 -5.95 8.53 6.59
CA LEU A 62 -5.80 7.66 7.74
C LEU A 62 -5.52 6.23 7.26
N ARG A 63 -4.36 5.68 7.62
CA ARG A 63 -4.01 4.28 7.38
C ARG A 63 -4.17 3.48 8.64
N ILE A 64 -4.91 2.38 8.57
CA ILE A 64 -5.09 1.45 9.68
C ILE A 64 -4.47 0.13 9.25
N GLN A 65 -3.32 -0.19 9.81
CA GLN A 65 -2.70 -1.50 9.67
C GLN A 65 -3.35 -2.45 10.66
N LEU A 66 -3.84 -3.57 10.14
CA LEU A 66 -4.44 -4.64 10.91
C LEU A 66 -3.38 -5.66 11.35
N LYS A 67 -3.69 -6.46 12.36
CA LYS A 67 -2.81 -7.51 12.88
C LYS A 67 -2.47 -8.59 11.84
N ASN A 68 -3.37 -8.85 10.90
CA ASN A 68 -3.16 -9.78 9.78
C ASN A 68 -2.28 -9.19 8.65
N GLY A 69 -1.78 -7.96 8.78
CA GLY A 69 -0.94 -7.30 7.78
C GLY A 69 -1.71 -6.44 6.78
N ASN A 70 -3.02 -6.59 6.66
CA ASN A 70 -3.84 -5.77 5.76
C ASN A 70 -3.82 -4.30 6.18
N VAL A 71 -3.89 -3.41 5.19
CA VAL A 71 -3.91 -1.96 5.42
C VAL A 71 -5.18 -1.37 4.85
N MET A 72 -6.00 -0.79 5.71
CA MET A 72 -7.17 -0.01 5.33
C MET A 72 -6.77 1.45 5.14
N LYS A 73 -7.10 2.03 3.99
CA LYS A 73 -6.77 3.42 3.64
C LYS A 73 -8.05 4.22 3.53
N PHE A 74 -8.14 5.31 4.29
CA PHE A 74 -9.26 6.24 4.25
C PHE A 74 -8.77 7.64 3.91
N ASP A 75 -9.29 8.24 2.84
CA ASP A 75 -8.84 9.54 2.33
C ASP A 75 -9.93 10.61 2.49
N GLY A 76 -9.55 11.88 2.40
CA GLY A 76 -10.50 13.00 2.36
C GLY A 76 -10.56 13.80 3.66
N PHE A 77 -9.85 13.39 4.71
CA PHE A 77 -9.82 14.12 5.98
C PHE A 77 -9.18 15.50 5.82
N ILE A 78 -9.73 16.49 6.50
CA ILE A 78 -9.14 17.83 6.56
C ILE A 78 -8.13 17.92 7.70
N LYS A 79 -7.29 18.95 7.69
CA LYS A 79 -6.24 19.14 8.70
C LYS A 79 -6.81 19.17 10.13
N ASP A 80 -7.97 19.81 10.30
CA ASP A 80 -8.60 20.03 11.61
C ASP A 80 -9.20 18.74 12.20
N ASP A 81 -9.38 17.68 11.38
CA ASP A 81 -9.82 16.38 11.87
C ASP A 81 -8.74 15.68 12.73
N TYR A 82 -7.47 16.09 12.61
CA TYR A 82 -6.34 15.43 13.25
C TYR A 82 -6.49 15.32 14.77
N ASP A 83 -6.80 16.42 15.46
CA ASP A 83 -6.89 16.43 16.93
C ASP A 83 -8.08 15.59 17.41
N THR A 84 -9.21 15.65 16.69
CA THR A 84 -10.39 14.83 16.97
C THR A 84 -10.08 13.34 16.82
N LEU A 85 -9.40 12.94 15.73
CA LEU A 85 -9.01 11.55 15.49
C LEU A 85 -7.98 11.06 16.50
N LYS A 86 -6.98 11.90 16.83
CA LYS A 86 -5.95 11.59 17.82
C LYS A 86 -6.54 11.27 19.19
N ASP A 87 -7.46 12.12 19.66
CA ASP A 87 -8.14 11.93 20.94
C ASP A 87 -9.02 10.67 20.93
N LEU A 88 -9.75 10.44 19.84
CA LEU A 88 -10.59 9.26 19.69
C LEU A 88 -9.76 7.96 19.69
N ILE A 89 -8.68 7.92 18.91
CA ILE A 89 -7.82 6.74 18.78
C ILE A 89 -7.18 6.41 20.14
N ARG A 90 -6.71 7.43 20.87
CA ARG A 90 -6.15 7.26 22.21
C ARG A 90 -7.19 6.80 23.22
N ALA A 91 -8.40 7.38 23.18
CA ALA A 91 -9.48 7.06 24.11
C ALA A 91 -10.00 5.62 23.91
N ASN A 92 -10.32 5.26 22.66
CA ASN A 92 -11.00 4.00 22.33
C ASN A 92 -10.04 2.84 22.13
N PHE A 93 -8.95 3.03 21.38
CA PHE A 93 -8.12 1.94 20.88
C PHE A 93 -6.78 1.79 21.62
N LYS A 94 -6.44 2.76 22.49
CA LYS A 94 -5.16 2.82 23.21
C LYS A 94 -3.94 2.81 22.28
N LEU A 95 -4.12 3.32 21.06
CA LEU A 95 -3.06 3.49 20.06
C LEU A 95 -2.68 4.97 19.94
N ASN A 96 -1.56 5.24 19.29
CA ASN A 96 -1.14 6.59 18.91
C ASN A 96 -1.46 6.82 17.43
N LEU A 97 -1.90 8.04 17.10
CA LEU A 97 -2.01 8.49 15.71
C LEU A 97 -0.64 9.00 15.24
N GLU A 98 0.08 8.18 14.47
CA GLU A 98 1.43 8.48 14.01
C GLU A 98 1.43 9.31 12.73
N THR A 99 2.09 10.47 12.73
CA THR A 99 2.29 11.25 11.51
C THR A 99 3.40 10.63 10.66
N LYS A 100 3.07 10.16 9.45
CA LYS A 100 4.04 9.66 8.46
C LYS A 100 4.32 10.74 7.42
N GLU A 101 5.56 11.20 7.37
CA GLU A 101 6.01 12.14 6.34
C GLU A 101 6.45 11.40 5.07
N LEU A 102 5.97 11.86 3.91
CA LEU A 102 6.38 11.36 2.61
C LEU A 102 7.56 12.18 2.05
N SER A 103 8.32 11.57 1.14
CA SER A 103 9.31 12.31 0.36
C SER A 103 8.61 13.15 -0.70
N VAL A 104 8.85 14.46 -0.67
CA VAL A 104 8.36 15.44 -1.67
C VAL A 104 9.51 16.06 -2.46
N LYS A 105 10.69 15.42 -2.47
CA LYS A 105 11.90 15.94 -3.13
C LYS A 105 11.83 15.90 -4.66
N GLY A 106 10.95 15.07 -5.24
CA GLY A 106 10.83 14.90 -6.68
C GLY A 106 11.98 14.15 -7.35
N TRP A 107 12.86 13.51 -6.57
CA TRP A 107 13.96 12.71 -7.12
C TRP A 107 13.45 11.38 -7.64
N ASN A 108 13.92 10.98 -8.81
CA ASN A 108 13.60 9.68 -9.43
C ASN A 108 14.64 8.60 -9.13
N TRP A 109 15.55 8.83 -8.18
CA TRP A 109 16.51 7.83 -7.69
C TRP A 109 16.30 7.59 -6.20
N GLY A 110 16.48 6.33 -5.79
CA GLY A 110 16.14 5.89 -4.45
C GLY A 110 16.38 4.40 -4.26
N LYS A 111 15.68 3.82 -3.28
CA LYS A 111 15.69 2.39 -3.00
C LYS A 111 14.27 1.85 -3.08
N THR A 112 14.12 0.67 -3.66
CA THR A 112 12.88 -0.09 -3.62
C THR A 112 12.87 -1.03 -2.42
N GLU A 113 11.70 -1.22 -1.81
CA GLU A 113 11.50 -2.13 -0.68
C GLU A 113 10.15 -2.83 -0.84
N PHE A 114 10.12 -4.13 -0.62
CA PHE A 114 8.88 -4.90 -0.63
C PHE A 114 8.35 -5.01 0.80
N GLN A 115 7.10 -4.61 1.02
CA GLN A 115 6.44 -4.70 2.32
C GLN A 115 5.05 -5.33 2.16
N GLY A 116 4.95 -6.63 2.43
CA GLY A 116 3.75 -7.39 2.13
C GLY A 116 3.44 -7.33 0.64
N SER A 117 2.20 -6.99 0.27
CA SER A 117 1.76 -6.81 -1.12
C SER A 117 1.97 -5.39 -1.68
N GLN A 118 2.96 -4.66 -1.16
CA GLN A 118 3.28 -3.30 -1.61
C GLN A 118 4.75 -3.20 -2.01
N LEU A 119 5.01 -2.56 -3.14
CA LEU A 119 6.34 -2.08 -3.53
C LEU A 119 6.48 -0.61 -3.13
N LEU A 120 7.43 -0.30 -2.25
CA LEU A 120 7.72 1.05 -1.78
C LEU A 120 8.92 1.62 -2.54
N PHE A 121 8.83 2.88 -2.94
CA PHE A 121 9.97 3.63 -3.46
C PHE A 121 10.39 4.71 -2.45
N ASN A 122 11.58 4.55 -1.88
CA ASN A 122 12.11 5.38 -0.82
C ASN A 122 13.17 6.37 -1.35
N VAL A 123 13.01 7.65 -1.04
CA VAL A 123 13.93 8.73 -1.41
C VAL A 123 14.38 9.44 -0.14
N GLY A 124 15.68 9.36 0.18
CA GLY A 124 16.23 9.98 1.39
C GLY A 124 15.59 9.46 2.67
N ASN A 125 15.44 8.13 2.79
CA ASN A 125 14.83 7.42 3.92
C ASN A 125 13.34 7.75 4.19
N LYS A 126 12.65 8.38 3.25
CA LYS A 126 11.20 8.59 3.29
C LYS A 126 10.55 7.94 2.08
N THR A 127 9.42 7.28 2.28
CA THR A 127 8.60 6.74 1.18
C THR A 127 8.10 7.89 0.32
N MET A 128 8.36 7.83 -0.98
CA MET A 128 7.83 8.77 -1.96
C MET A 128 6.48 8.29 -2.48
N PHE A 129 6.41 7.04 -2.92
CA PHE A 129 5.18 6.39 -3.34
C PHE A 129 5.21 4.89 -3.00
N GLU A 130 4.04 4.27 -3.09
CA GLU A 130 3.85 2.84 -2.93
C GLU A 130 2.97 2.33 -4.08
N LEU A 131 3.27 1.12 -4.55
CA LEU A 131 2.56 0.46 -5.63
C LEU A 131 1.92 -0.82 -5.09
N PRO A 132 0.60 -0.98 -5.24
CA PRO A 132 -0.09 -2.19 -4.83
C PRO A 132 0.18 -3.32 -5.83
N LEU A 133 0.83 -4.39 -5.37
CA LEU A 133 1.26 -5.48 -6.25
C LEU A 133 0.09 -6.31 -6.76
N ASN A 134 -1.03 -6.34 -6.04
CA ASN A 134 -2.28 -6.96 -6.50
C ASN A 134 -2.95 -6.22 -7.68
N GLN A 135 -2.43 -5.06 -8.09
CA GLN A 135 -2.89 -4.33 -9.27
C GLN A 135 -1.96 -4.50 -10.47
N VAL A 136 -0.87 -5.25 -10.30
CA VAL A 136 0.06 -5.54 -11.38
C VAL A 136 -0.58 -6.60 -12.28
N ALA A 137 -0.72 -6.28 -13.56
CA ALA A 137 -1.20 -7.19 -14.58
C ALA A 137 -0.08 -8.06 -15.13
N ASN A 138 1.13 -7.49 -15.23
CA ASN A 138 2.29 -8.16 -15.81
C ASN A 138 3.59 -7.48 -15.35
N THR A 139 4.68 -8.23 -15.37
CA THR A 139 6.04 -7.72 -15.13
C THR A 139 6.97 -8.28 -16.18
N SER A 140 7.91 -7.46 -16.65
CA SER A 140 8.85 -7.86 -17.70
C SER A 140 10.26 -7.37 -17.42
N LEU A 141 11.25 -8.22 -17.72
CA LEU A 141 12.64 -7.81 -17.74
C LEU A 141 12.96 -7.21 -19.11
N ALA A 142 12.73 -5.91 -19.27
CA ALA A 142 12.87 -5.20 -20.54
C ALA A 142 14.33 -5.12 -21.03
N ASN A 143 15.28 -5.05 -20.10
CA ASN A 143 16.73 -5.07 -20.37
C ASN A 143 17.48 -5.61 -19.13
N LYS A 144 18.81 -5.79 -19.22
CA LYS A 144 19.65 -6.35 -18.13
C LYS A 144 19.43 -5.70 -16.75
N ASN A 145 19.12 -4.40 -16.74
CA ASN A 145 18.93 -3.58 -15.54
C ASN A 145 17.58 -2.84 -15.53
N GLU A 146 16.63 -3.20 -16.39
CA GLU A 146 15.34 -2.49 -16.51
C GLU A 146 14.19 -3.46 -16.32
N VAL A 147 13.34 -3.18 -15.33
CA VAL A 147 12.14 -3.96 -15.03
C VAL A 147 10.91 -3.11 -15.29
N GLY A 148 10.04 -3.56 -16.19
CA GLY A 148 8.73 -2.98 -16.45
C GLY A 148 7.65 -3.63 -15.60
N ILE A 149 6.76 -2.81 -15.04
CA ILE A 149 5.58 -3.22 -14.28
C ILE A 149 4.37 -2.62 -15.00
N GLU A 150 3.49 -3.48 -15.49
CA GLU A 150 2.25 -3.12 -16.16
C GLU A 150 1.09 -3.31 -15.18
N PHE A 151 0.16 -2.35 -15.14
CA PHE A 151 -0.98 -2.35 -14.22
C PHE A 151 -2.26 -2.75 -14.95
N MET A 152 -3.18 -3.36 -14.19
CA MET A 152 -4.52 -3.66 -14.71
C MET A 152 -5.25 -2.36 -15.03
N GLN A 153 -6.00 -2.33 -16.13
CA GLN A 153 -6.89 -1.21 -16.45
C GLN A 153 -8.17 -1.30 -15.60
N PRO A 154 -8.89 -0.20 -15.34
CA PRO A 154 -10.10 -0.22 -14.51
C PRO A 154 -11.15 -1.22 -14.99
N GLU A 155 -11.26 -1.45 -16.30
CA GLU A 155 -12.15 -2.46 -16.87
C GLU A 155 -11.80 -3.89 -16.43
N GLN A 156 -10.56 -4.14 -15.99
CA GLN A 156 -10.10 -5.43 -15.50
C GLN A 156 -10.23 -5.57 -13.97
N MET A 157 -10.37 -4.46 -13.23
CA MET A 157 -10.39 -4.46 -11.77
C MET A 157 -11.79 -4.51 -11.15
N ASP A 158 -12.83 -4.05 -11.85
CA ASP A 158 -14.16 -3.85 -11.27
C ASP A 158 -15.27 -4.29 -12.24
N GLU A 159 -15.90 -5.43 -11.96
CA GLU A 159 -17.06 -5.93 -12.71
C GLU A 159 -18.25 -4.95 -12.67
N ASP A 160 -18.40 -4.16 -11.59
CA ASP A 160 -19.45 -3.15 -11.49
C ASP A 160 -19.09 -1.87 -12.27
N ALA A 161 -17.80 -1.54 -12.43
CA ALA A 161 -17.34 -0.47 -13.32
C ALA A 161 -17.59 -0.83 -14.80
N GLN A 162 -17.37 -2.09 -15.18
CA GLN A 162 -17.76 -2.62 -16.50
C GLN A 162 -19.27 -2.45 -16.75
N ARG A 163 -20.12 -2.75 -15.74
CA ARG A 163 -21.59 -2.65 -15.87
C ARG A 163 -22.11 -1.21 -15.96
N LYS A 164 -21.45 -0.26 -15.31
CA LYS A 164 -21.94 1.12 -15.20
C LYS A 164 -21.51 2.05 -16.33
N GLY A 165 -20.63 1.61 -17.24
CA GLY A 165 -20.24 2.37 -18.44
C GLY A 165 -19.72 3.78 -18.16
N LYS A 166 -19.34 4.09 -16.92
CA LYS A 166 -18.84 5.40 -16.50
C LYS A 166 -17.40 5.50 -17.00
N ARG A 167 -17.23 6.07 -18.20
CA ARG A 167 -15.91 6.52 -18.66
C ARG A 167 -15.35 7.51 -17.65
N HIS A 168 -14.34 7.09 -16.92
CA HIS A 168 -13.60 7.97 -16.05
C HIS A 168 -12.70 8.87 -16.92
N THR A 169 -12.85 10.20 -16.82
CA THR A 169 -11.96 11.17 -17.47
C THR A 169 -10.68 11.39 -16.65
N THR A 170 -10.16 10.33 -16.05
CA THR A 170 -9.01 10.38 -15.14
C THR A 170 -7.76 9.82 -15.81
N HIS A 171 -6.60 10.29 -15.38
CA HIS A 171 -5.33 9.69 -15.79
C HIS A 171 -5.13 8.36 -15.06
N GLU A 172 -4.74 7.35 -15.82
CA GLU A 172 -4.53 5.99 -15.32
C GLU A 172 -3.06 5.61 -15.46
N LEU A 173 -2.53 4.98 -14.41
CA LEU A 173 -1.17 4.45 -14.45
C LEU A 173 -1.20 3.13 -15.22
N VAL A 174 -0.58 3.11 -16.40
CA VAL A 174 -0.56 1.92 -17.27
C VAL A 174 0.71 1.11 -17.06
N GLU A 175 1.86 1.77 -17.00
CA GLU A 175 3.16 1.12 -16.93
C GLU A 175 4.14 1.97 -16.10
N MET A 176 5.02 1.32 -15.36
CA MET A 176 6.20 1.92 -14.75
C MET A 176 7.44 1.10 -15.05
N ARG A 177 8.56 1.79 -15.31
CA ARG A 177 9.86 1.13 -15.50
C ARG A 177 10.85 1.56 -14.45
N PHE A 178 11.50 0.56 -13.85
CA PHE A 178 12.54 0.76 -12.84
C PHE A 178 13.89 0.35 -13.41
N PHE A 179 14.86 1.26 -13.29
CA PHE A 179 16.26 0.93 -13.51
C PHE A 179 16.86 0.41 -12.21
N ILE A 180 17.23 -0.88 -12.19
CA ILE A 180 17.83 -1.57 -11.04
C ILE A 180 19.26 -1.99 -11.42
N PRO A 181 20.29 -1.21 -11.02
CA PRO A 181 21.67 -1.53 -11.35
C PRO A 181 22.26 -2.61 -10.44
N GLY A 182 23.22 -3.37 -11.00
CA GLY A 182 24.11 -4.23 -10.22
C GLY A 182 23.64 -5.68 -10.09
N THR A 183 24.37 -6.40 -9.25
CA THR A 183 24.22 -7.82 -8.99
C THR A 183 24.13 -8.07 -7.49
N THR A 184 23.48 -9.16 -7.12
CA THR A 184 23.34 -9.62 -5.74
C THR A 184 23.79 -11.09 -5.68
N LEU A 185 24.46 -11.45 -4.60
CA LEU A 185 24.82 -12.84 -4.32
C LEU A 185 23.60 -13.55 -3.76
N VAL A 186 23.21 -14.66 -4.39
CA VAL A 186 22.09 -15.52 -3.98
C VAL A 186 22.67 -16.89 -3.64
N LYS A 187 22.18 -17.51 -2.57
CA LYS A 187 22.58 -18.88 -2.23
C LYS A 187 21.93 -19.85 -3.20
N SER A 188 22.71 -20.77 -3.77
CA SER A 188 22.16 -21.88 -4.56
C SER A 188 21.55 -22.91 -3.61
N GLY A 189 20.22 -22.87 -3.46
CA GLY A 189 19.44 -23.83 -2.70
C GLY A 189 18.04 -23.96 -3.29
N GLU A 190 17.57 -25.18 -3.46
CA GLU A 190 16.24 -25.53 -3.98
C GLU A 190 15.15 -24.76 -3.23
N ASP A 191 14.13 -24.31 -3.99
CA ASP A 191 12.92 -23.62 -3.55
C ASP A 191 13.07 -22.17 -3.05
N GLY A 192 13.18 -21.24 -4.01
CA GLY A 192 12.29 -20.08 -4.14
C GLY A 192 12.24 -18.99 -3.04
N GLU A 193 12.86 -19.15 -1.88
CA GLU A 193 12.79 -18.15 -0.80
C GLU A 193 14.01 -17.22 -0.81
N THR A 194 13.85 -16.03 -1.38
CA THR A 194 14.84 -14.94 -1.27
C THR A 194 14.88 -14.37 0.14
N SER A 195 15.79 -14.86 0.98
CA SER A 195 16.22 -14.18 2.21
C SER A 195 17.55 -13.46 1.99
N GLN A 196 17.63 -12.17 2.34
CA GLN A 196 18.89 -11.44 2.47
C GLN A 196 19.70 -12.04 3.62
N VAL A 197 20.90 -12.55 3.33
CA VAL A 197 21.78 -13.16 4.33
C VAL A 197 22.89 -12.19 4.73
N ASP A 198 23.04 -11.96 6.03
CA ASP A 198 24.19 -11.27 6.62
C ASP A 198 25.47 -12.11 6.43
N LYS A 199 26.58 -11.42 6.14
CA LYS A 199 27.88 -11.97 5.69
C LYS A 199 28.67 -12.74 6.76
N GLU A 200 28.14 -13.83 7.31
CA GLU A 200 28.87 -14.56 8.38
C GLU A 200 28.96 -16.09 8.24
N ASN A 201 28.68 -16.71 7.09
CA ASN A 201 29.04 -18.13 6.89
C ASN A 201 29.53 -18.44 5.46
N GLU A 202 30.84 -18.65 5.32
CA GLU A 202 31.59 -18.91 4.07
C GLU A 202 31.74 -20.41 3.75
N THR A 203 30.68 -21.12 3.35
CA THR A 203 30.85 -22.47 2.75
C THR A 203 29.83 -22.87 1.67
N GLU A 204 28.94 -21.98 1.23
CA GLU A 204 27.94 -22.30 0.20
C GLU A 204 28.27 -21.57 -1.11
N GLU A 205 28.15 -22.27 -2.25
CA GLU A 205 28.31 -21.67 -3.58
C GLU A 205 27.24 -20.58 -3.77
N MET A 206 27.68 -19.32 -3.69
CA MET A 206 26.82 -18.16 -3.93
C MET A 206 26.86 -17.83 -5.42
N GLU A 207 25.71 -17.91 -6.08
CA GLU A 207 25.55 -17.47 -7.46
C GLU A 207 25.31 -15.97 -7.54
N GLU A 208 26.05 -15.31 -8.43
CA GLU A 208 25.85 -13.90 -8.72
C GLU A 208 24.68 -13.74 -9.70
N ARG A 209 23.57 -13.16 -9.23
CA ARG A 209 22.37 -12.87 -10.05
C ARG A 209 22.21 -11.37 -10.25
N SER A 210 21.61 -10.97 -11.38
CA SER A 210 21.24 -9.57 -11.61
C SER A 210 20.23 -9.11 -10.55
N ALA A 211 20.47 -7.95 -9.94
CA ALA A 211 19.54 -7.36 -8.98
C ALA A 211 18.18 -7.05 -9.64
N ALA A 212 18.18 -6.72 -10.94
CA ALA A 212 16.95 -6.54 -11.72
C ALA A 212 16.17 -7.85 -11.90
N ALA A 213 16.86 -8.98 -12.09
CA ALA A 213 16.21 -10.28 -12.22
C ALA A 213 15.55 -10.69 -10.89
N ILE A 214 16.22 -10.47 -9.76
CA ILE A 214 15.64 -10.73 -8.43
C ILE A 214 14.42 -9.84 -8.21
N PHE A 215 14.54 -8.54 -8.49
CA PHE A 215 13.43 -7.60 -8.36
C PHE A 215 12.21 -8.03 -9.22
N HIS A 216 12.46 -8.42 -10.46
CA HIS A 216 11.42 -8.95 -11.35
C HIS A 216 10.74 -10.20 -10.79
N ASP A 217 11.53 -11.17 -10.33
CA ASP A 217 11.02 -12.43 -9.78
C ASP A 217 10.19 -12.17 -8.50
N THR A 218 10.63 -11.27 -7.63
CA THR A 218 9.88 -10.86 -6.44
C THR A 218 8.56 -10.15 -6.79
N VAL A 219 8.55 -9.28 -7.81
CA VAL A 219 7.29 -8.68 -8.29
C VAL A 219 6.36 -9.77 -8.81
N LYS A 220 6.88 -10.72 -9.60
CA LYS A 220 6.08 -11.80 -10.18
C LYS A 220 5.42 -12.68 -9.12
N GLU A 221 6.17 -13.04 -8.08
CA GLU A 221 5.69 -13.84 -6.95
C GLU A 221 4.64 -13.08 -6.13
N LEU A 222 4.94 -11.86 -5.69
CA LEU A 222 4.06 -11.08 -4.82
C LEU A 222 2.81 -10.53 -5.53
N ALA A 223 2.84 -10.45 -6.86
CA ALA A 223 1.68 -10.12 -7.69
C ALA A 223 0.87 -11.36 -8.11
N ASP A 224 1.28 -12.56 -7.71
CA ASP A 224 0.63 -13.84 -8.05
C ASP A 224 0.46 -14.08 -9.57
N LEU A 225 1.48 -13.69 -10.35
CA LEU A 225 1.47 -13.78 -11.82
C LEU A 225 1.91 -15.18 -12.32
N GLY A 226 1.61 -16.23 -11.56
CA GLY A 226 2.19 -17.57 -11.68
C GLY A 226 1.23 -18.70 -12.07
N GLN A 227 -0.05 -18.42 -12.34
CA GLN A 227 -1.04 -19.41 -12.82
C GLN A 227 -1.43 -19.19 -14.27
#